data_AF-A0A2G6I5V0-F1
#
_entry.id   AF-A0A2G6I5V0-F1
#
_cell.length_a   1.000
_cell.length_b   1.000
_cell.length_c   1.000
_cell.angle_alpha   90.00
_cell.angle_beta   90.00
_cell.angle_gamma   90.00
#
_symmetry.space_group_name_H-M   'P 1'
#
loop_
_entity.id
_entity.type
_entity.pdbx_description
1 polymer ?
#
loop_
_entity_poly.entity_id
_entity_poly.type
_entity_poly.pdbx_seq_one_letter_code
_entity_poly.pdbx_strand_id
1 'polypeptide(L)'
;ALESLPGVGRKTANVVLSIWFGHPAQAVDTHVFRVGNRTGIAAGKDVLTVERAIEDNVPVEFQRHAHHWLILHGRYTCKARKPACPTCVIRDLCDFEEKTV
;
A
#
# COMPACT_ATOMS: atom_id res chain seq x y z
N ALA A 1 -9.68 9.59 18.24
CA ALA A 1 -10.72 10.62 17.99
C ALA A 1 -11.51 10.33 16.70
N LEU A 2 -10.88 10.14 15.53
CA LEU A 2 -11.64 9.84 14.31
C LEU A 2 -12.30 8.44 14.32
N GLU A 3 -11.60 7.41 14.78
CA GLU A 3 -12.13 6.03 14.86
C GLU A 3 -13.31 5.85 15.84
N SER A 4 -13.58 6.81 16.73
CA SER A 4 -14.74 6.74 17.62
C SER A 4 -16.04 7.22 16.97
N LEU A 5 -15.99 7.74 15.74
CA LEU A 5 -17.17 8.15 14.98
C LEU A 5 -17.87 6.91 14.37
N PRO A 6 -19.21 6.79 14.46
CA PRO A 6 -19.94 5.70 13.83
C PRO A 6 -19.65 5.60 12.33
N GLY A 7 -19.24 4.42 11.85
CA GLY A 7 -18.90 4.17 10.45
C GLY A 7 -17.47 4.54 10.05
N VAL A 8 -16.65 5.06 10.96
CA VAL A 8 -15.24 5.41 10.71
C VAL A 8 -14.31 4.33 11.27
N GLY A 9 -13.86 3.41 10.41
CA GLY A 9 -12.76 2.50 10.73
C GLY A 9 -11.38 3.13 10.53
N ARG A 10 -10.32 2.42 10.95
CA ARG A 10 -8.91 2.86 10.81
C ARG A 10 -8.55 3.36 9.42
N LYS A 11 -8.95 2.63 8.38
CA LYS A 11 -8.74 3.04 6.98
C LYS A 11 -9.28 4.45 6.71
N THR A 12 -10.54 4.70 7.07
CA THR A 12 -11.20 5.99 6.84
C THR A 12 -10.51 7.09 7.64
N ALA A 13 -10.15 6.82 8.89
CA ALA A 13 -9.41 7.76 9.73
C ALA A 13 -8.06 8.14 9.11
N ASN A 14 -7.28 7.17 8.64
CA ASN A 14 -5.97 7.40 8.03
C ASN A 14 -6.07 8.19 6.72
N VAL A 15 -7.10 7.95 5.90
CA VAL A 15 -7.35 8.74 4.67
C VAL A 15 -7.59 10.21 5.01
N VAL A 16 -8.41 10.50 6.02
CA VAL A 16 -8.69 11.89 6.45
C VAL A 16 -7.44 12.55 7.01
N LEU A 17 -6.69 11.86 7.87
CA LEU A 17 -5.42 12.36 8.42
C LEU A 17 -4.41 12.68 7.33
N SER A 18 -4.29 11.80 6.33
CA SER A 18 -3.33 11.96 5.24
C SER A 18 -3.70 13.05 4.25
N ILE A 19 -4.94 13.05 3.75
CA ILE A 19 -5.34 13.95 2.68
C ILE A 19 -5.68 15.35 3.21
N TRP A 20 -6.44 15.42 4.31
CA TRP A 20 -6.95 16.69 4.82
C TRP A 20 -5.97 17.37 5.77
N PHE A 21 -5.34 16.59 6.67
CA PHE A 21 -4.44 17.13 7.69
C PHE A 21 -2.95 17.01 7.33
N GLY A 22 -2.60 16.34 6.23
CA GLY A 22 -1.22 16.18 5.80
C GLY A 22 -0.37 15.29 6.71
N HIS A 23 -1.00 14.52 7.60
CA HIS A 23 -0.29 13.57 8.46
C HIS A 23 0.20 12.38 7.63
N PRO A 24 1.42 11.89 7.84
CA PRO A 24 1.93 10.72 7.14
C PRO A 24 1.27 9.43 7.66
N ALA A 25 -0.01 9.22 7.33
CA ALA A 25 -0.78 8.04 7.70
C ALA A 25 -1.01 7.18 6.45
N GLN A 26 -0.66 5.89 6.53
CA GLN A 26 -0.82 4.96 5.40
C GLN A 26 -2.16 4.23 5.49
N ALA A 27 -3.04 4.48 4.52
CA ALA A 27 -4.26 3.68 4.39
C ALA A 27 -3.96 2.39 3.62
N VAL A 28 -3.94 1.25 4.31
CA VAL A 28 -3.72 -0.05 3.66
C VAL A 28 -5.06 -0.65 3.23
N ASP A 29 -5.25 -0.81 1.93
CA ASP A 29 -6.38 -1.54 1.35
C ASP A 29 -5.94 -2.87 0.72
N THR A 30 -6.83 -3.56 0.03
CA THR A 30 -6.51 -4.86 -0.60
C THR A 30 -5.50 -4.75 -1.74
N HIS A 31 -5.33 -3.58 -2.35
CA HIS A 31 -4.31 -3.34 -3.36
C HIS A 31 -2.95 -3.14 -2.71
N VAL A 32 -2.86 -2.23 -1.75
CA VAL A 32 -1.63 -1.93 -1.01
C VAL A 32 -1.13 -3.17 -0.27
N PHE A 33 -2.02 -3.88 0.43
CA PHE A 33 -1.67 -5.11 1.15
C PHE A 33 -1.06 -6.17 0.23
N ARG A 34 -1.64 -6.37 -0.96
CA ARG A 34 -1.13 -7.33 -1.94
C ARG A 34 0.19 -6.88 -2.55
N VAL A 35 0.30 -5.61 -2.92
CA VAL A 35 1.52 -5.05 -3.51
C VAL A 35 2.66 -5.13 -2.51
N GLY A 36 2.46 -4.66 -1.27
CA GLY A 36 3.46 -4.71 -0.20
C GLY A 36 3.99 -6.12 0.05
N ASN A 37 3.10 -7.11 0.14
CA ASN A 37 3.50 -8.50 0.33
C ASN A 37 4.17 -9.14 -0.88
N ARG A 38 3.69 -8.91 -2.11
CA ARG A 38 4.31 -9.49 -3.31
C ARG A 38 5.66 -8.89 -3.62
N THR A 39 5.80 -7.57 -3.46
CA THR A 39 7.03 -6.86 -3.86
C THR A 39 8.12 -6.92 -2.80
N GLY A 40 7.79 -7.28 -1.56
CA GLY A 40 8.72 -7.23 -0.42
C GLY A 40 8.77 -5.86 0.28
N ILE A 41 8.20 -4.80 -0.32
CA ILE A 41 8.23 -3.42 0.21
C ILE A 41 7.69 -3.33 1.64
N ALA A 42 6.63 -4.09 1.93
CA ALA A 42 5.94 -4.06 3.22
C ALA A 42 5.22 -5.39 3.44
N ALA A 43 6.00 -6.45 3.65
CA ALA A 43 5.44 -7.77 3.94
C ALA A 43 4.88 -7.84 5.36
N GLY A 44 3.69 -8.40 5.51
CA GLY A 44 2.99 -8.43 6.79
C GLY A 44 1.74 -9.31 6.75
N LYS A 45 1.46 -9.99 7.87
CA LYS A 45 0.33 -10.92 7.99
C LYS A 45 -1.02 -10.21 8.14
N ASP A 46 -1.00 -8.97 8.60
CA ASP A 46 -2.19 -8.14 8.81
C ASP A 46 -1.96 -6.70 8.36
N VAL A 47 -3.07 -5.97 8.24
CA VAL A 47 -3.12 -4.59 7.73
C VAL A 47 -2.24 -3.65 8.56
N LEU A 48 -2.24 -3.81 9.89
CA LEU A 48 -1.49 -2.95 10.80
C LEU A 48 0.02 -3.15 10.63
N THR A 49 0.45 -4.40 10.44
CA THR A 49 1.85 -4.73 10.18
C THR A 49 2.31 -4.13 8.86
N VAL A 50 1.51 -4.23 7.81
CA VAL A 50 1.83 -3.63 6.50
C VAL A 50 1.85 -2.10 6.59
N GLU A 51 0.91 -1.49 7.30
CA GLU A 51 0.85 -0.03 7.51
C GLU A 51 2.16 0.48 8.13
N ARG A 52 2.57 -0.13 9.25
CA ARG A 52 3.84 0.20 9.91
C ARG A 52 5.06 -0.08 9.04
N ALA A 53 5.08 -1.21 8.33
CA ALA A 53 6.19 -1.52 7.44
C ALA A 53 6.34 -0.48 6.32
N ILE A 54 5.25 0.10 5.80
CA ILE A 54 5.33 1.20 4.84
C ILE A 54 5.90 2.45 5.53
N GLU A 55 5.42 2.80 6.73
CA GLU A 55 5.90 3.97 7.47
C GLU A 55 7.39 3.86 7.84
N ASP A 56 7.87 2.67 8.16
CA ASP A 56 9.26 2.42 8.54
C ASP A 56 10.21 2.37 7.33
N ASN A 57 9.76 1.86 6.17
CA ASN A 57 10.62 1.66 4.99
C ASN A 57 10.53 2.79 3.95
N VAL A 58 9.45 3.58 3.94
CA VAL A 58 9.29 4.67 2.97
C VAL A 58 9.83 5.97 3.56
N PRO A 59 10.85 6.60 2.95
CA PRO A 59 11.36 7.90 3.40
C PRO A 59 10.25 8.95 3.49
N VAL A 60 10.33 9.84 4.50
CA VAL A 60 9.25 10.76 4.87
C VAL A 60 8.76 11.63 3.69
N GLU A 61 9.68 12.02 2.80
CA GLU A 61 9.41 12.82 1.61
C GLU A 61 8.48 12.12 0.60
N PHE A 62 8.44 10.79 0.61
CA PHE A 62 7.61 9.98 -0.27
C PHE A 62 6.30 9.51 0.38
N GLN A 63 6.19 9.54 1.71
CA GLN A 63 5.06 8.92 2.42
C GLN A 63 3.69 9.47 1.99
N ARG A 64 3.59 10.76 1.69
CA ARG A 64 2.34 11.38 1.20
C ARG A 64 1.84 10.77 -0.12
N HIS A 65 2.75 10.41 -1.00
CA HIS A 65 2.42 9.92 -2.35
C HIS A 65 2.48 8.40 -2.46
N ALA A 66 3.24 7.72 -1.58
CA ALA A 66 3.41 6.28 -1.56
C ALA A 66 2.09 5.53 -1.57
N HIS A 67 1.13 5.94 -0.74
CA HIS A 67 -0.21 5.36 -0.73
C HIS A 67 -0.86 5.32 -2.12
N HIS A 68 -0.87 6.47 -2.82
CA HIS A 68 -1.49 6.58 -4.15
C HIS A 68 -0.73 5.75 -5.18
N TRP A 69 0.60 5.76 -5.16
CA TRP A 69 1.41 4.95 -6.07
C TRP A 69 1.15 3.46 -5.90
N LEU A 70 1.13 2.97 -4.65
CA LEU A 70 0.90 1.56 -4.35
C LEU A 70 -0.54 1.13 -4.72
N ILE A 71 -1.55 1.96 -4.44
CA ILE A 71 -2.94 1.70 -4.86
C ILE A 71 -3.04 1.59 -6.37
N LEU A 72 -2.51 2.58 -7.10
CA LEU A 72 -2.64 2.63 -8.56
C LEU A 72 -1.87 1.47 -9.20
N HIS A 73 -0.67 1.17 -8.70
CA HIS A 73 0.10 0.03 -9.13
C HIS A 73 -0.65 -1.29 -8.91
N GLY A 74 -1.23 -1.49 -7.72
CA GLY A 74 -2.03 -2.68 -7.42
C GLY A 74 -3.30 -2.78 -8.26
N ARG A 75 -3.94 -1.65 -8.59
CA ARG A 75 -5.16 -1.61 -9.39
C ARG A 75 -4.90 -1.92 -10.86
N TYR A 76 -3.86 -1.34 -11.46
CA TYR A 76 -3.67 -1.36 -12.91
C TYR A 76 -2.58 -2.34 -13.38
N THR A 77 -1.59 -2.65 -12.55
CA THR A 77 -0.42 -3.49 -12.92
C THR A 77 -0.38 -4.79 -12.12
N CYS A 78 -0.20 -4.70 -10.81
CA CYS A 78 -0.12 -5.85 -9.91
C CYS A 78 -1.52 -6.34 -9.49
N LYS A 79 -2.32 -6.72 -10.49
CA LYS A 79 -3.70 -7.20 -10.33
C LYS A 79 -3.73 -8.48 -9.49
N ALA A 80 -4.86 -8.72 -8.81
CA ALA A 80 -5.03 -9.90 -7.97
C ALA A 80 -4.86 -11.20 -8.76
N ARG A 81 -5.52 -11.28 -9.92
CA ARG A 81 -5.41 -12.38 -10.90
C ARG A 81 -4.60 -11.90 -12.10
N LYS A 82 -3.65 -12.73 -12.55
CA LYS A 82 -2.78 -12.46 -13.70
C LYS A 82 -2.18 -11.04 -13.66
N PRO A 83 -1.26 -10.75 -12.72
CA PRO A 83 -0.56 -9.46 -12.70
C PRO A 83 0.15 -9.24 -14.05
N ALA A 84 0.34 -7.98 -14.45
CA ALA A 84 1.04 -7.62 -15.68
C ALA A 84 2.56 -7.52 -15.43
N CYS A 85 3.18 -8.61 -14.96
CA CYS A 85 4.62 -8.63 -14.65
C CYS A 85 5.51 -8.28 -15.86
N PRO A 86 5.21 -8.71 -17.11
CA PRO A 86 6.05 -8.37 -18.26
C PRO A 86 6.23 -6.88 -18.53
N THR A 87 5.23 -6.07 -18.16
CA THR A 87 5.23 -4.61 -18.35
C THR A 87 5.33 -3.85 -17.03
N CYS A 88 5.65 -4.54 -15.93
CA CYS A 88 5.77 -3.93 -14.61
C CYS A 88 7.06 -3.12 -14.51
N VAL A 89 6.94 -1.84 -14.13
CA VAL A 89 8.08 -0.90 -14.02
C VAL A 89 9.07 -1.22 -12.89
N ILE A 90 8.70 -2.12 -11.97
CA ILE A 90 9.54 -2.59 -10.86
C ILE A 90 9.74 -4.11 -10.90
N ARG A 91 9.63 -4.74 -12.08
CA ARG A 91 9.68 -6.21 -12.22
C ARG A 91 10.97 -6.81 -11.66
N ASP A 92 12.09 -6.17 -11.94
CA ASP A 92 13.45 -6.56 -11.57
C ASP A 92 13.71 -6.40 -10.07
N LEU A 93 13.04 -5.45 -9.42
CA LEU A 93 13.13 -5.21 -7.96
C LEU A 93 12.11 -5.99 -7.13
N CYS A 94 11.13 -6.63 -7.78
CA CYS A 94 10.01 -7.28 -7.09
C CYS A 94 10.37 -8.71 -6.66
N ASP A 95 10.19 -9.04 -5.39
CA ASP A 95 10.49 -10.37 -4.82
C ASP A 95 9.44 -11.45 -5.12
N PHE A 96 8.39 -11.13 -5.89
CA PHE A 96 7.33 -12.09 -6.18
C PHE A 96 7.85 -13.24 -7.06
N GLU A 97 7.83 -14.47 -6.55
CA GLU A 97 8.36 -15.64 -7.27
C GLU A 97 7.47 -16.03 -8.48
N GLU A 98 6.15 -15.99 -8.32
CA GLU A 98 5.18 -16.39 -9.35
C GLU A 98 4.88 -15.28 -10.38
N LYS A 99 5.93 -14.60 -10.87
CA LYS A 99 5.78 -13.58 -11.93
C LYS A 99 5.14 -14.19 -13.17
N THR A 100 4.18 -13.46 -13.76
CA THR A 100 3.65 -13.82 -15.07
C THR A 100 4.72 -13.62 -16.14
N VAL A 101 4.69 -14.52 -17.13
CA VAL A 101 5.64 -14.55 -18.26
C VAL A 101 5.08 -13.78 -19.45
#